data_AF-A0A0J7KJS3-F1
#
_entry.id   AF-A0A0J7KJS3-F1
#
_cell.length_a   1.000
_cell.length_b   1.000
_cell.length_c   1.000
_cell.angle_alpha   90.00
_cell.angle_beta   90.00
_cell.angle_gamma   90.00
#
_symmetry.space_group_name_H-M   'P 1'
#
loop_
_entity.id
_entity.type
_entity.pdbx_description
1 polymer ?
#
loop_
_entity_poly.entity_id
_entity_poly.type
_entity_poly.pdbx_seq_one_letter_code
_entity_poly.pdbx_strand_id
1 'polypeptide(L)'
;MPGSGVAMEEDLLGPEWLFSELRSQNGPNKLLILDCRAHSDFSDAHIRGSVPLAIPSIMLRRLAAGKVDLLSTIRCLDLRNRVEVFLCGDESSRGTFVLIGDSTDPAGHQGETIQVLSRRLKSSGGNVAILIGERCIFI
;
A
#
# COMPACT_ATOMS: atom_id res chain seq x y z
N MET A 1 21.16 -22.07 15.76
CA MET A 1 20.55 -21.95 14.42
C MET A 1 19.61 -20.75 14.47
N PRO A 2 19.95 -19.59 13.89
CA PRO A 2 19.13 -18.40 13.99
C PRO A 2 18.09 -18.40 12.86
N GLY A 3 16.84 -18.70 13.19
CA GLY A 3 15.68 -18.42 12.34
C GLY A 3 14.87 -17.30 12.99
N SER A 4 15.51 -16.15 13.24
CA SER A 4 14.82 -14.97 13.76
C SER A 4 14.02 -14.38 12.59
N GLY A 5 12.79 -14.87 12.42
CA GLY A 5 11.79 -14.22 11.61
C GLY A 5 11.56 -12.84 12.20
N VAL A 6 12.18 -11.83 11.61
CA VAL A 6 11.98 -10.43 11.97
C VAL A 6 10.48 -10.17 11.76
N ALA A 7 9.73 -10.13 12.85
CA ALA A 7 8.39 -9.59 12.88
C ALA A 7 8.54 -8.15 12.38
N MET A 8 8.18 -7.92 11.11
CA MET A 8 8.19 -6.59 10.54
C MET A 8 7.11 -5.82 11.29
N GLU A 9 7.53 -4.80 12.02
CA GLU A 9 6.62 -3.84 12.66
C GLU A 9 5.86 -3.15 11.52
N GLU A 10 4.72 -3.70 11.18
CA GLU A 10 3.78 -3.15 10.22
C GLU A 10 2.97 -2.10 10.95
N ASP A 11 2.94 -0.88 10.40
CA ASP A 11 2.25 0.24 11.02
C ASP A 11 0.77 0.05 10.71
N LEU A 12 0.07 -0.66 11.60
CA LEU A 12 -1.33 -1.01 11.43
C LEU A 12 -2.19 0.18 11.84
N LEU A 13 -3.02 0.66 10.91
CA LEU A 13 -3.90 1.81 11.12
C LEU A 13 -5.35 1.38 11.18
N GLY A 14 -6.07 1.92 12.17
CA GLY A 14 -7.51 1.80 12.23
C GLY A 14 -8.23 2.72 11.24
N PRO A 15 -9.49 2.41 10.90
CA PRO A 15 -10.31 3.24 10.01
C PRO A 15 -10.49 4.67 10.53
N GLU A 16 -10.57 4.87 11.85
CA GLU A 16 -10.74 6.18 12.47
C GLU A 16 -9.58 7.14 12.16
N TRP A 17 -8.35 6.62 12.14
CA TRP A 17 -7.18 7.42 11.79
C TRP A 17 -7.26 7.91 10.35
N LEU A 18 -7.57 6.99 9.42
CA LEU A 18 -7.68 7.33 8.00
C LEU A 18 -8.81 8.34 7.77
N PHE A 19 -9.94 8.18 8.46
CA PHE A 19 -11.05 9.11 8.37
C PHE A 19 -10.73 10.51 8.90
N SER A 20 -9.92 10.60 9.97
CA SER A 20 -9.42 11.88 10.47
C SER A 20 -8.46 12.53 9.47
N GLU A 21 -7.53 11.76 8.91
CA GLU A 21 -6.52 12.26 7.99
C GLU A 21 -7.14 12.71 6.65
N LEU A 22 -8.12 11.97 6.11
CA LEU A 22 -8.86 12.36 4.90
C LEU A 22 -9.64 13.67 5.07
N ARG A 23 -10.03 14.03 6.31
CA ARG A 23 -10.73 15.28 6.62
C ARG A 23 -9.80 16.43 6.99
N SER A 24 -8.50 16.16 7.12
CA SER A 24 -7.51 17.20 7.38
C SER A 24 -7.30 18.04 6.11
N GLN A 25 -6.96 19.33 6.26
CA GLN A 25 -6.85 20.27 5.13
C GLN A 25 -5.84 19.84 4.05
N ASN A 26 -4.82 19.05 4.43
CA ASN A 26 -3.75 18.64 3.52
C ASN A 26 -3.50 17.12 3.50
N GLY A 27 -4.28 16.34 4.25
CA GLY A 27 -4.13 14.89 4.36
C GLY A 27 -4.34 14.17 3.03
N PRO A 28 -5.39 14.44 2.25
CA PRO A 28 -5.60 13.79 0.95
C PRO A 28 -4.43 13.95 -0.03
N ASN A 29 -3.69 15.07 0.06
CA ASN A 29 -2.52 15.32 -0.79
C ASN A 29 -1.26 14.61 -0.28
N LYS A 30 -1.22 14.26 1.01
CA LYS A 30 -0.13 13.53 1.67
C LYS A 30 -0.41 12.04 1.83
N LEU A 31 -1.52 11.55 1.32
CA LEU A 31 -1.88 10.14 1.34
C LEU A 31 -1.90 9.56 -0.08
N LEU A 32 -1.31 8.38 -0.23
CA LEU A 32 -1.51 7.54 -1.40
C LEU A 32 -2.11 6.21 -0.95
N ILE A 33 -3.42 6.08 -1.15
CA ILE A 33 -4.16 4.89 -0.75
C ILE A 33 -4.12 3.88 -1.92
N LEU A 34 -3.51 2.73 -1.68
CA LEU A 34 -3.37 1.64 -2.65
C LEU A 34 -4.27 0.47 -2.21
N ASP A 35 -5.29 0.18 -3.01
CA ASP A 35 -6.20 -0.93 -2.75
C ASP A 35 -5.72 -2.19 -3.49
N CYS A 36 -5.28 -3.18 -2.73
CA CYS A 36 -4.74 -4.45 -3.22
C CYS A 36 -5.79 -5.57 -3.25
N ARG A 37 -7.07 -5.26 -2.97
CA ARG A 37 -8.17 -6.22 -3.03
C ARG A 37 -8.49 -6.64 -4.46
N ALA A 38 -9.38 -7.62 -4.59
CA ALA A 38 -9.86 -8.02 -5.90
C ALA A 38 -10.54 -6.84 -6.60
N HIS A 39 -10.43 -6.79 -7.92
CA HIS A 39 -11.00 -5.69 -8.70
C HIS A 39 -12.53 -5.60 -8.57
N SER A 40 -13.20 -6.74 -8.35
CA SER A 40 -14.63 -6.80 -8.01
C SER A 40 -14.93 -6.00 -6.75
N ASP A 41 -14.19 -6.27 -5.68
CA ASP A 41 -14.43 -5.67 -4.35
C ASP A 41 -14.16 -4.16 -4.38
N PHE A 42 -13.14 -3.73 -5.13
CA PHE A 42 -12.85 -2.32 -5.36
C PHE A 42 -13.96 -1.62 -6.15
N SER A 43 -14.50 -2.30 -7.17
CA SER A 43 -15.56 -1.76 -8.03
C SER A 43 -16.88 -1.63 -7.27
N ASP A 44 -17.15 -2.59 -6.39
CA ASP A 44 -18.34 -2.59 -5.53
C ASP A 44 -18.25 -1.47 -4.49
N ALA A 45 -17.10 -1.32 -3.81
CA ALA A 45 -16.87 -0.23 -2.89
C ALA A 45 -15.36 0.06 -2.68
N HIS A 46 -15.00 1.34 -2.65
CA HIS A 46 -13.63 1.79 -2.40
C HIS A 46 -13.61 3.14 -1.68
N ILE A 47 -12.50 3.41 -0.98
CA ILE A 47 -12.28 4.71 -0.34
C ILE A 47 -12.03 5.75 -1.43
N ARG A 48 -12.65 6.92 -1.31
CA ARG A 48 -12.50 7.99 -2.29
C ARG A 48 -11.03 8.37 -2.48
N GLY A 49 -10.57 8.37 -3.74
CA GLY A 49 -9.19 8.72 -4.09
C GLY A 49 -8.18 7.59 -3.92
N SER A 50 -8.62 6.40 -3.49
CA SER A 50 -7.81 5.18 -3.56
C SER A 50 -7.58 4.72 -4.99
N VAL A 51 -6.48 4.03 -5.20
CA VAL A 51 -6.06 3.53 -6.51
C VAL A 51 -5.99 2.01 -6.46
N PRO A 52 -6.67 1.28 -7.35
CA PRO A 52 -6.60 -0.17 -7.37
C PRO A 52 -5.22 -0.60 -7.89
N LEU A 53 -4.58 -1.51 -7.16
CA LEU A 53 -3.26 -2.03 -7.49
C LEU A 53 -3.29 -3.56 -7.48
N ALA A 54 -3.35 -4.15 -8.67
CA ALA A 54 -3.22 -5.58 -8.86
C ALA A 54 -1.82 -5.92 -9.37
N ILE A 55 -1.03 -6.65 -8.57
CA ILE A 55 0.29 -7.13 -8.98
C ILE A 55 0.18 -8.60 -9.36
N PRO A 56 0.45 -8.97 -10.63
CA PRO A 56 0.46 -10.37 -11.03
C PRO A 56 1.46 -11.19 -10.21
N SER A 57 1.12 -12.43 -9.87
CA SER A 57 1.91 -13.27 -8.95
C SER A 57 3.38 -13.46 -9.38
N ILE A 58 3.63 -13.53 -10.68
CA ILE A 58 4.99 -13.60 -11.23
C ILE A 58 5.79 -12.31 -10.98
N MET A 59 5.16 -11.15 -11.10
CA MET A 59 5.78 -9.86 -10.79
C MET A 59 5.99 -9.71 -9.29
N LEU A 60 5.04 -10.17 -8.48
CA LEU A 60 5.15 -10.13 -7.02
C LEU A 60 6.38 -10.90 -6.52
N ARG A 61 6.62 -12.11 -7.04
CA ARG A 61 7.83 -12.88 -6.71
C ARG A 61 9.12 -12.17 -7.12
N ARG A 62 9.11 -11.52 -8.29
CA ARG A 62 10.28 -10.76 -8.77
C ARG A 62 10.52 -9.51 -7.93
N LEU A 63 9.45 -8.81 -7.52
CA LEU A 63 9.50 -7.70 -6.58
C LEU A 63 10.04 -8.16 -5.24
N ALA A 64 9.51 -9.25 -4.67
CA ALA A 64 10.01 -9.82 -3.41
C ALA A 64 11.52 -10.11 -3.48
N ALA A 65 11.99 -10.71 -4.58
CA ALA A 65 13.41 -11.00 -4.83
C ALA A 65 14.27 -9.76 -5.18
N GLY A 66 13.67 -8.57 -5.38
CA GLY A 66 14.39 -7.34 -5.76
C GLY A 66 14.89 -7.33 -7.20
N LYS A 67 14.37 -8.24 -8.03
CA LYS A 67 14.74 -8.36 -9.45
C LYS A 67 13.95 -7.40 -10.36
N VAL A 68 12.95 -6.74 -9.81
CA VAL A 68 12.09 -5.75 -10.47
C VAL A 68 11.83 -4.65 -9.46
N ASP A 69 11.83 -3.42 -9.95
CA ASP A 69 11.48 -2.24 -9.17
C ASP A 69 9.96 -1.99 -9.17
N LEU A 70 9.43 -1.42 -8.08
CA LEU A 70 8.00 -1.15 -7.93
C LEU A 70 7.48 -0.20 -9.00
N LEU A 71 8.25 0.85 -9.36
CA LEU A 71 7.84 1.79 -10.39
C LEU A 71 7.72 1.12 -11.77
N SER A 72 8.47 0.03 -11.99
CA SER A 72 8.43 -0.73 -13.24
C SER A 72 7.20 -1.64 -13.37
N THR A 73 6.52 -1.98 -12.26
CA THR A 73 5.29 -2.78 -12.30
C THR A 73 4.05 -1.92 -12.48
N ILE A 74 4.14 -0.62 -12.20
CA ILE A 74 3.06 0.35 -12.35
C ILE A 74 3.00 0.83 -13.81
N ARG A 75 1.96 0.40 -14.53
CA ARG A 75 1.74 0.82 -15.94
C ARG A 75 1.10 2.21 -16.06
N CYS A 76 0.32 2.61 -15.06
CA CYS A 76 -0.34 3.92 -15.06
C CYS A 76 0.69 5.00 -14.76
N LEU A 77 0.95 5.87 -15.75
CA LEU A 77 1.97 6.92 -15.63
C LEU A 77 1.66 7.89 -14.48
N ASP A 78 0.38 8.24 -14.28
CA ASP A 78 -0.04 9.14 -13.21
C ASP A 78 0.23 8.53 -11.83
N LEU A 79 -0.10 7.25 -11.64
CA LEU A 79 0.20 6.55 -10.38
C LEU A 79 1.71 6.46 -10.18
N ARG A 80 2.46 6.10 -11.22
CA ARG A 80 3.92 6.00 -11.15
C ARG A 80 4.55 7.32 -10.71
N ASN A 81 4.13 8.44 -11.31
CA ASN A 81 4.63 9.76 -10.95
C ASN A 81 4.29 10.12 -9.49
N ARG A 82 3.07 9.79 -9.03
CA ARG A 82 2.69 10.00 -7.61
C ARG A 82 3.54 9.19 -6.65
N VAL A 83 3.79 7.90 -6.96
CA VAL A 83 4.66 7.04 -6.14
C VAL A 83 6.08 7.58 -6.13
N GLU A 84 6.61 8.01 -7.28
CA GLU A 84 7.94 8.60 -7.40
C GLU A 84 8.08 9.88 -6.58
N VAL A 85 7.09 10.78 -6.61
CA VAL A 85 7.06 11.99 -5.76
C VAL A 85 7.03 11.63 -4.28
N PHE A 86 6.28 10.61 -3.88
CA PHE A 86 6.21 10.21 -2.48
C PHE A 86 7.49 9.53 -1.97
N LEU A 87 8.24 8.86 -2.86
CA LEU A 87 9.50 8.19 -2.51
C LEU A 87 10.71 9.14 -2.57
N CYS A 88 10.81 9.93 -3.64
CA CYS A 88 12.00 10.72 -4.01
C CYS A 88 11.78 12.24 -3.97
N GLY A 89 10.56 12.71 -3.66
CA GLY A 89 10.26 14.13 -3.54
C GLY A 89 10.92 14.79 -2.33
N ASP A 90 10.70 16.09 -2.20
CA ASP A 90 11.16 16.86 -1.05
C ASP A 90 10.42 16.46 0.24
N GLU A 91 10.93 16.88 1.41
CA GLU A 91 10.31 16.62 2.71
C GLU A 91 8.85 17.13 2.80
N SER A 92 8.48 18.09 1.95
CA SER A 92 7.12 18.65 1.90
C SER A 92 6.13 17.78 1.12
N SER A 93 6.63 17.09 0.09
CA SER A 93 5.88 16.22 -0.82
C SER A 93 5.88 14.76 -0.39
N ARG A 94 6.75 14.40 0.56
CA ARG A 94 6.74 13.09 1.22
C ARG A 94 5.41 12.86 1.93
N GLY A 95 4.76 11.76 1.57
CA GLY A 95 3.50 11.34 2.14
C GLY A 95 3.53 9.90 2.60
N THR A 96 2.37 9.43 3.08
CA THR A 96 2.19 8.08 3.59
C THR A 96 1.45 7.22 2.57
N PHE A 97 2.01 6.06 2.28
CA PHE A 97 1.36 4.99 1.54
C PHE A 97 0.44 4.22 2.49
N VAL A 98 -0.84 4.16 2.17
CA VAL A 98 -1.83 3.39 2.94
C VAL A 98 -2.23 2.20 2.09
N LEU A 99 -1.89 1.00 2.54
CA LEU A 99 -2.23 -0.25 1.86
C LEU A 99 -3.55 -0.79 2.42
N ILE A 100 -4.50 -1.06 1.53
CA ILE A 100 -5.75 -1.76 1.84
C ILE A 100 -5.66 -3.15 1.23
N GLY A 101 -5.97 -4.16 2.02
CA GLY A 101 -6.16 -5.51 1.49
C GLY A 101 -6.84 -6.38 2.52
N ASP A 102 -7.34 -7.52 2.05
CA ASP A 102 -8.04 -8.44 2.93
C ASP A 102 -7.00 -9.10 3.85
N SER A 103 -7.04 -8.73 5.14
CA SER A 103 -6.04 -9.10 6.14
C SER A 103 -6.27 -10.52 6.68
N THR A 104 -7.00 -11.36 5.95
CA THR A 104 -7.34 -12.73 6.31
C THR A 104 -6.14 -13.66 6.14
N ASP A 105 -5.16 -13.52 7.03
CA ASP A 105 -4.09 -14.50 7.32
C ASP A 105 -3.12 -14.74 6.13
N PRO A 106 -1.82 -15.04 6.34
CA PRO A 106 -0.81 -15.10 5.26
C PRO A 106 -0.97 -16.29 4.29
N ALA A 107 -2.13 -16.97 4.25
CA ALA A 107 -2.41 -18.09 3.37
C ALA A 107 -2.92 -17.69 1.97
N GLY A 108 -3.14 -16.39 1.72
CA GLY A 108 -3.71 -15.89 0.47
C GLY A 108 -2.75 -15.04 -0.38
N HIS A 109 -3.00 -15.01 -1.69
CA HIS A 109 -2.22 -14.20 -2.64
C HIS A 109 -2.24 -12.68 -2.32
N GLN A 110 -3.31 -12.21 -1.67
CA GLN A 110 -3.45 -10.81 -1.27
C GLN A 110 -2.61 -10.46 -0.04
N GLY A 111 -2.55 -11.35 0.97
CA GLY A 111 -1.66 -11.18 2.13
C GLY A 111 -0.19 -11.12 1.71
N GLU A 112 0.23 -11.98 0.79
CA GLU A 112 1.58 -11.90 0.19
C GLU A 112 1.81 -10.57 -0.54
N THR A 113 0.77 -10.02 -1.18
CA THR A 113 0.88 -8.78 -1.95
C THR A 113 1.14 -7.59 -1.04
N ILE A 114 0.35 -7.44 0.03
CA ILE A 114 0.52 -6.37 1.03
C ILE A 114 1.91 -6.44 1.66
N GLN A 115 2.35 -7.64 2.07
CA GLN A 115 3.66 -7.85 2.71
C GLN A 115 4.84 -7.50 1.80
N VAL A 116 4.77 -7.90 0.53
CA VAL A 116 5.84 -7.61 -0.44
C VAL A 116 5.85 -6.12 -0.78
N LEU A 117 4.69 -5.50 -0.94
CA LEU A 117 4.56 -4.07 -1.19
C LEU A 117 5.03 -3.24 -0.01
N SER A 118 4.60 -3.56 1.20
CA SER A 118 4.97 -2.86 2.43
C SER A 118 6.48 -2.86 2.61
N ARG A 119 7.09 -4.04 2.48
CA ARG A 119 8.56 -4.20 2.54
C ARG A 119 9.27 -3.41 1.45
N ARG A 120 8.77 -3.43 0.21
CA ARG A 120 9.43 -2.74 -0.91
C ARG A 120 9.33 -1.23 -0.82
N LEU A 121 8.16 -0.70 -0.51
CA LEU A 121 7.97 0.73 -0.30
C LEU A 121 8.83 1.24 0.87
N LYS A 122 8.86 0.52 2.00
CA LYS A 122 9.75 0.83 3.14
C LYS A 122 11.23 0.77 2.74
N SER A 123 11.63 -0.24 1.96
CA SER A 123 13.02 -0.36 1.46
C SER A 123 13.42 0.80 0.55
N SER A 124 12.47 1.39 -0.17
CA SER A 124 12.68 2.57 -1.02
C SER A 124 12.58 3.89 -0.24
N GLY A 125 12.40 3.85 1.08
CA GLY A 125 12.32 5.04 1.94
C GLY A 125 10.93 5.66 2.06
N GLY A 126 9.88 4.96 1.58
CA GLY A 126 8.49 5.40 1.74
C GLY A 126 7.95 5.10 3.14
N ASN A 127 7.11 5.99 3.67
CA ASN A 127 6.33 5.73 4.87
C ASN A 127 5.11 4.87 4.51
N VAL A 128 4.95 3.70 5.12
CA VAL A 128 3.91 2.74 4.75
C VAL A 128 3.16 2.25 5.95
N ALA A 129 1.84 2.32 5.84
CA ALA A 129 0.91 1.83 6.82
C ALA A 129 -0.14 0.93 6.18
N ILE A 130 -0.68 -0.01 6.96
CA ILE A 130 -1.67 -1.00 6.50
C ILE A 130 -2.97 -0.72 7.22
N LEU A 131 -4.03 -0.52 6.44
CA LEU A 131 -5.35 -0.28 7.00
C LEU A 131 -5.97 -1.60 7.45
N ILE A 132 -6.23 -1.71 8.74
CA ILE A 132 -6.88 -2.87 9.34
C ILE A 132 -8.37 -2.59 9.58
N GLY A 133 -9.23 -3.48 9.08
CA GLY A 133 -10.66 -3.44 9.37
C GLY A 133 -11.54 -3.89 8.21
N GLU A 134 -12.48 -4.80 8.50
CA GLU A 134 -13.45 -5.32 7.53
C GLU A 134 -14.47 -4.27 7.04
N ARG A 135 -14.55 -3.11 7.72
CA ARG A 135 -15.53 -2.03 7.48
C ARG A 135 -14.94 -0.74 6.92
N CYS A 136 -13.68 -0.77 6.48
CA CYS A 136 -12.98 0.41 5.98
C CYS A 136 -13.56 1.00 4.68
N ILE A 137 -14.51 0.31 4.04
CA ILE A 137 -15.03 0.67 2.72
C ILE A 137 -16.13 1.75 2.75
N PHE A 138 -16.61 2.14 3.94
CA PHE A 138 -17.68 3.13 4.13
C PHE A 138 -17.20 4.50 4.62
N ILE A 139 -15.89 4.75 4.53
CA ILE A 139 -15.26 6.00 4.98
C ILE A 139 -15.26 7.05 3.86
#